data_AF-A0AAE0S199-F1
#
_entry.id   AF-A0AAE0S199-F1
#
_cell.length_a   1.000
_cell.length_b   1.000
_cell.length_c   1.000
_cell.angle_alpha   90.00
_cell.angle_beta   90.00
_cell.angle_gamma   90.00
#
_symmetry.space_group_name_H-M   'P 1'
#
loop_
_entity.id
_entity.type
_entity.pdbx_description
1 polymer ?
#
loop_
_entity_poly.entity_id
_entity_poly.type
_entity_poly.pdbx_seq_one_letter_code
_entity_poly.pdbx_strand_id
1 'polypeptide(L)' 'MDNSDEEWTRLEDIKLKGCTLEYTGNAKRIKDVGLAQARRPLDTTHHYFEIEILDPGEDCCITIGLARRVINIR' A
#
# COMPACT_ATOMS: atom_id res chain seq x y z
N MET A 1 11.27 17.17 5.80
CA MET A 1 11.12 15.71 5.96
C MET A 1 9.68 15.42 5.68
N ASP A 2 9.42 14.79 4.54
CA ASP A 2 8.06 14.44 4.13
C ASP A 2 7.54 13.38 5.09
N ASN A 3 6.43 13.65 5.77
CA ASN A 3 5.90 12.74 6.80
C ASN A 3 5.10 11.64 6.11
N SER A 4 5.80 10.75 5.39
CA SER A 4 5.20 9.64 4.62
C SER A 4 4.42 8.66 5.49
N ASP A 5 4.76 8.54 6.77
CA ASP A 5 4.01 7.77 7.77
C ASP A 5 2.57 8.28 7.92
N GLU A 6 2.32 9.57 7.66
CA GLU A 6 0.97 10.14 7.67
C GLU A 6 0.15 9.82 6.40
N GLU A 7 0.77 9.25 5.37
CA GLU A 7 0.08 9.04 4.09
C GLU A 7 -0.68 7.72 4.03
N TRP A 8 -0.39 6.75 4.90
CA TRP A 8 -0.98 5.40 4.86
C TRP A 8 -1.85 5.13 6.10
N THR A 9 -3.07 4.63 5.88
CA THR A 9 -4.01 4.27 6.98
C THR A 9 -4.05 2.80 7.33
N ARG A 10 -3.71 1.93 6.39
CA ARG A 10 -3.80 0.48 6.57
C ARG A 10 -2.60 -0.16 5.92
N LEU A 11 -1.86 -0.92 6.70
CA LEU A 11 -0.73 -1.74 6.29
C LEU A 11 -0.94 -3.14 6.86
N GLU A 12 -1.06 -4.14 5.99
CA GLU A 12 -1.14 -5.56 6.36
C GLU A 12 -0.08 -6.29 5.57
N ASP A 13 0.83 -6.98 6.26
CA ASP A 13 2.00 -7.63 5.64
C ASP A 13 2.84 -6.69 4.75
N ILE A 14 2.76 -5.38 5.01
CA ILE A 14 3.55 -4.31 4.38
C ILE A 14 4.23 -3.49 5.48
N LYS A 15 5.50 -3.15 5.27
CA LYS A 15 6.26 -2.23 6.12
C LYS A 15 6.61 -0.96 5.36
N LEU A 16 6.45 0.18 6.01
CA LEU A 16 6.90 1.48 5.49
C LEU A 16 8.34 1.76 5.94
N LYS A 17 9.21 2.15 5.00
CA LYS A 17 10.56 2.65 5.28
C LYS A 17 10.76 3.96 4.53
N GLY A 18 10.61 5.08 5.24
CA GLY A 18 10.57 6.39 4.57
C GLY A 18 9.37 6.42 3.61
N CYS A 19 9.60 6.62 2.32
CA CYS A 19 8.56 6.58 1.29
C CYS A 19 8.39 5.22 0.61
N THR A 20 9.13 4.19 1.03
CA THR A 20 9.11 2.87 0.39
C THR A 20 8.18 1.91 1.12
N LEU A 21 7.29 1.26 0.37
CA LEU A 21 6.48 0.13 0.85
C LEU A 21 7.19 -1.19 0.53
N GLU A 22 7.38 -2.01 1.56
CA GLU A 22 8.03 -3.32 1.43
C GLU A 22 7.07 -4.43 1.85
N TYR A 23 6.93 -5.46 1.02
CA TYR A 23 6.23 -6.68 1.41
C TYR A 23 7.02 -7.44 2.48
N THR A 24 6.36 -7.79 3.59
CA THR A 24 6.95 -8.53 4.71
C THR A 24 6.16 -9.79 5.06
N GLY A 25 5.22 -10.19 4.21
CA GLY A 25 4.45 -11.42 4.39
C GLY A 25 5.27 -12.67 4.03
N ASN A 26 4.68 -13.84 4.26
CA ASN A 26 5.37 -15.12 4.12
C ASN A 26 5.16 -15.79 2.75
N ALA A 27 4.32 -15.22 1.88
CA ALA A 27 3.98 -15.71 0.53
C ALA A 27 3.63 -17.21 0.42
N LYS A 28 3.17 -17.86 1.50
CA LYS A 28 2.93 -19.33 1.51
C LYS A 28 1.68 -19.73 0.74
N ARG A 29 0.73 -18.81 0.58
CA ARG A 29 -0.55 -19.02 -0.11
C ARG A 29 -0.91 -17.76 -0.88
N ILE A 30 -1.70 -17.92 -1.92
CA ILE A 30 -2.21 -16.80 -2.75
C ILE A 30 -3.02 -15.75 -1.96
N LYS A 31 -3.51 -16.11 -0.77
CA LYS A 31 -4.25 -15.19 0.11
C LYS A 31 -3.34 -14.41 1.08
N ASP A 32 -2.06 -14.75 1.17
CA ASP A 32 -1.10 -14.09 2.03
C ASP A 32 -0.58 -12.82 1.31
N VAL A 33 -1.51 -11.99 0.82
CA VAL A 33 -1.24 -10.75 0.07
C VAL A 33 -0.99 -9.59 1.02
N GLY A 34 -0.01 -8.76 0.68
CA GLY A 34 0.19 -7.48 1.36
C GLY A 34 -0.86 -6.46 0.92
N LEU A 35 -1.30 -5.60 1.85
CA LEU A 35 -2.24 -4.52 1.59
C LEU A 35 -1.69 -3.21 2.15
N ALA A 36 -1.67 -2.18 1.30
CA ALA A 36 -1.46 -0.80 1.70
C ALA A 36 -2.62 0.07 1.18
N GLN A 37 -3.22 0.88 2.06
CA GLN A 37 -4.25 1.85 1.67
C GLN A 37 -3.93 3.23 2.23
N ALA A 38 -3.85 4.22 1.33
CA ALA A 38 -3.59 5.61 1.66
C ALA A 38 -4.68 6.19 2.59
N ARG A 39 -4.27 7.11 3.48
CA ARG A 39 -5.09 7.78 4.49
C ARG A 39 -6.15 8.67 3.89
N ARG A 40 -5.77 9.40 2.84
CA ARG A 40 -6.62 10.40 2.19
C ARG A 40 -7.22 9.79 0.93
N PRO A 41 -8.54 9.89 0.73
CA PRO A 41 -9.14 9.55 -0.55
C PRO A 41 -8.68 10.56 -1.61
N LEU A 42 -8.84 10.21 -2.88
CA LEU A 42 -8.67 11.17 -3.96
C LEU A 42 -9.78 12.23 -3.91
N ASP A 43 -9.42 13.45 -4.29
CA ASP A 43 -10.35 14.56 -4.50
C ASP A 43 -9.94 15.34 -5.77
N THR A 44 -10.69 16.38 -6.14
CA THR A 44 -10.42 17.14 -7.36
C THR A 44 -9.08 17.89 -7.37
N THR A 45 -8.45 18.06 -6.21
CA THR A 45 -7.11 18.68 -6.05
C THR A 45 -5.99 17.64 -5.92
N HIS A 46 -6.28 16.46 -5.36
CA HIS A 46 -5.36 15.35 -5.15
C HIS A 46 -5.94 14.10 -5.83
N HIS A 47 -5.82 14.03 -7.16
CA HIS A 47 -6.39 12.97 -8.01
C HIS A 47 -5.35 12.19 -8.81
N TYR A 48 -4.07 12.42 -8.53
CA TYR A 48 -2.95 11.79 -9.23
C TYR A 48 -1.97 11.21 -8.21
N PHE A 49 -1.47 10.01 -8.51
CA PHE A 49 -0.43 9.36 -7.72
C PHE A 49 0.41 8.49 -8.65
N GLU A 50 1.66 8.30 -8.26
CA GLU A 50 2.61 7.40 -8.93
C GLU A 50 3.18 6.43 -7.90
N ILE A 51 3.46 5.21 -8.35
CA ILE A 51 4.18 4.21 -7.56
C ILE A 51 5.28 3.67 -8.46
N GLU A 52 6.52 3.77 -8.00
CA GLU A 52 7.67 3.15 -8.64
C GLU A 52 7.88 1.74 -8.08
N ILE A 53 8.05 0.76 -8.96
CA ILE A 53 8.41 -0.61 -8.57
C ILE A 53 9.94 -0.67 -8.47
N LEU A 54 10.45 -0.59 -7.24
CA LEU A 54 11.90 -0.67 -6.97
C LEU A 54 12.45 -2.10 -7.08
N ASP A 55 11.65 -3.08 -6.68
CA ASP A 55 11.97 -4.51 -6.72
C ASP A 55 10.68 -5.31 -7.02
N PRO A 56 10.64 -6.11 -8.11
CA PRO A 56 9.47 -6.92 -8.44
C PRO A 56 9.28 -8.14 -7.52
N GLY A 57 10.28 -8.54 -6.74
CA GLY A 57 10.23 -9.77 -5.94
C GLY A 57 10.20 -11.05 -6.80
N GLU A 58 9.72 -12.16 -6.22
CA GLU A 58 9.77 -13.49 -6.85
C GLU A 58 8.80 -13.63 -8.04
N ASP A 59 7.52 -13.34 -7.83
CA ASP A 59 6.46 -13.53 -8.84
C ASP A 59 5.88 -12.21 -9.40
N CYS A 60 6.40 -11.04 -8.99
CA CYS A 60 5.94 -9.72 -9.44
C CYS A 60 4.41 -9.50 -9.35
N CYS A 61 3.77 -10.12 -8.35
CA CYS A 61 2.34 -10.02 -8.12
C CYS A 61 1.98 -8.71 -7.40
N ILE A 62 2.06 -7.60 -8.14
CA ILE A 62 1.80 -6.25 -7.64
C ILE A 62 0.55 -5.69 -8.34
N THR A 63 -0.45 -5.29 -7.56
CA THR A 63 -1.65 -4.61 -8.06
C THR A 63 -1.74 -3.20 -7.47
N ILE A 64 -1.95 -2.21 -8.33
CA ILE A 64 -2.08 -0.80 -7.96
C ILE A 64 -3.42 -0.30 -8.48
N GLY A 65 -4.20 0.37 -7.64
CA GLY A 65 -5.51 0.86 -8.04
C GLY A 65 -6.27 1.58 -6.93
N LEU A 66 -7.54 1.84 -7.20
CA LEU A 66 -8.44 2.53 -6.29
C LEU A 66 -9.34 1.53 -5.56
N ALA A 67 -9.50 1.73 -4.26
CA ALA A 67 -10.40 0.93 -3.43
C ALA A 67 -11.25 1.85 -2.54
N ARG A 68 -12.47 1.41 -2.22
CA ARG A 68 -13.26 2.07 -1.19
C ARG A 68 -12.54 1.93 0.15
N ARG A 69 -12.67 2.95 1.01
CA ARG A 69 -12.16 2.87 2.37
C ARG A 69 -12.89 1.75 3.11
N VAL A 70 -12.17 0.73 3.56
CA VAL A 70 -12.75 -0.33 4.38
C VAL A 70 -12.73 0.13 5.83
N ILE A 71 -13.91 0.41 6.39
CA ILE A 71 -14.07 0.68 7.82
C ILE A 71 -14.24 -0.67 8.50
N ASN A 72 -13.29 -1.09 9.34
CA ASN A 72 -13.49 -2.27 10.18
C ASN A 72 -14.59 -1.94 11.20
N ILE A 73 -15.79 -2.51 11.00
CA ILE A 73 -16.81 -2.60 12.04
C ILE A 73 -16.32 -3.72 12.95
N ARG A 74 -15.89 -3.37 14.16
CA ARG A 74 -15.54 -4.34 15.21
C ARG A 74 -16.81 -4.96 15.79
#